data_AF-A0A7X6V240-F1
#
_entry.id   AF-A0A7X6V240-F1
#
_cell.length_a   1.000
_cell.length_b   1.000
_cell.length_c   1.000
_cell.angle_alpha   90.00
_cell.angle_beta   90.00
_cell.angle_gamma   90.00
#
_symmetry.space_group_name_H-M   'P 1'
#
loop_
_entity.id
_entity.type
_entity.pdbx_description
1 polymer ?
#
loop_
_entity_poly.entity_id
_entity_poly.type
_entity_poly.pdbx_seq_one_letter_code
_entity_poly.pdbx_strand_id
1 'polypeptide(L)'
;MAWIWNQIGVELPADWECLQFARDPLVGRCAFADRYRYRFELNWRQTPGEPDFKRMMKDYETALAGEWEGIRHVRCRGWPGLTGRRGDEVVSRYGRWFEETGLLVEVVLVHQGERDAALERSVLSTVRAVPPEPSGLQLWRAFGMEMRVPRMYRLGECVVEPGRVGLRFDGPGKPDRWIFRRYGMVDAWLKGDVRQWLAAQCGEPVRGARLKPGAAGGVERLEGIWRPKGLLLRRGAYAAAVWRDSRDGRLYHAICITGKKHRRFHPAEGADLMMRSCPEFLAVPEEPS
;
A
#
# COMPACT_ATOMS: atom_id res chain seq x y z
N MET A 1 -6.17 12.44 -0.70
CA MET A 1 -5.03 11.55 -0.97
C MET A 1 -5.56 10.15 -1.30
N ALA A 2 -5.10 9.56 -2.40
CA ALA A 2 -5.46 8.20 -2.78
C ALA A 2 -4.65 7.16 -1.99
N TRP A 3 -5.34 6.12 -1.54
CA TRP A 3 -4.80 4.98 -0.79
C TRP A 3 -5.31 3.69 -1.41
N ILE A 4 -4.41 2.74 -1.65
CA ILE A 4 -4.73 1.41 -2.18
C ILE A 4 -4.02 0.38 -1.32
N TRP A 5 -4.80 -0.40 -0.59
CA TRP A 5 -4.32 -1.45 0.30
C TRP A 5 -5.15 -2.70 0.13
N ASN A 6 -4.49 -3.85 -0.02
CA ASN A 6 -5.15 -5.13 -0.25
C ASN A 6 -6.21 -5.08 -1.37
N GLN A 7 -5.88 -4.45 -2.51
CA GLN A 7 -6.80 -4.29 -3.66
C GLN A 7 -8.07 -3.48 -3.35
N ILE A 8 -8.09 -2.70 -2.27
CA ILE A 8 -9.15 -1.76 -1.95
C ILE A 8 -8.60 -0.34 -2.09
N GLY A 9 -9.20 0.44 -2.99
CA GLY A 9 -8.85 1.84 -3.21
C GLY A 9 -9.82 2.77 -2.48
N VAL A 10 -9.31 3.85 -1.90
CA VAL A 10 -10.08 4.93 -1.27
C VAL A 10 -9.33 6.25 -1.40
N GLU A 11 -10.05 7.36 -1.49
CA GLU A 11 -9.49 8.71 -1.36
C GLU A 11 -9.97 9.35 -0.06
N LEU A 12 -9.02 9.79 0.76
CA LEU A 12 -9.25 10.38 2.07
C LEU A 12 -8.78 11.84 2.09
N PRO A 13 -9.25 12.69 3.02
CA PRO A 13 -8.67 13.99 3.29
C PRO A 13 -7.14 13.94 3.46
N ALA A 14 -6.44 14.96 2.98
CA ALA A 14 -4.98 14.95 2.92
C ALA A 14 -4.29 15.04 4.29
N ASP A 15 -5.01 15.55 5.28
CA ASP A 15 -4.61 15.68 6.68
C ASP A 15 -4.87 14.40 7.50
N TRP A 16 -5.46 13.37 6.90
CA TRP A 16 -5.68 12.09 7.55
C TRP A 16 -4.48 11.15 7.36
N GLU A 17 -4.01 10.57 8.46
CA GLU A 17 -2.88 9.67 8.50
C GLU A 17 -3.30 8.26 8.94
N CYS A 18 -2.70 7.23 8.33
CA CYS A 18 -2.93 5.84 8.71
C CYS A 18 -2.18 5.53 10.01
N LEU A 19 -2.91 5.19 11.08
CA LEU A 19 -2.34 4.85 12.39
C LEU A 19 -2.22 3.34 12.59
N GLN A 20 -3.10 2.55 11.97
CA GLN A 20 -3.10 1.10 12.10
C GLN A 20 -3.38 0.46 10.75
N PHE A 21 -2.72 -0.66 10.47
CA PHE A 21 -2.92 -1.43 9.25
C PHE A 21 -2.72 -2.93 9.52
N ALA A 22 -3.52 -3.75 8.87
CA ALA A 22 -3.37 -5.20 8.85
C ALA A 22 -2.64 -5.66 7.58
N ARG A 23 -1.83 -6.73 7.71
CA ARG A 23 -1.11 -7.34 6.59
C ARG A 23 -1.83 -8.57 6.00
N ASP A 24 -2.74 -9.17 6.77
CA ASP A 24 -3.45 -10.35 6.34
C ASP A 24 -4.46 -9.99 5.22
N PRO A 25 -4.33 -10.58 4.02
CA PRO A 25 -5.21 -10.28 2.92
C PRO A 25 -6.63 -10.83 3.11
N LEU A 26 -6.82 -11.80 4.01
CA LEU A 26 -8.09 -12.49 4.25
C LEU A 26 -8.98 -11.74 5.24
N VAL A 27 -8.39 -11.06 6.22
CA VAL A 27 -9.12 -10.29 7.21
C VAL A 27 -8.24 -9.18 7.76
N GLY A 28 -8.78 -7.98 7.90
CA GLY A 28 -7.96 -6.90 8.41
C GLY A 28 -8.66 -5.56 8.48
N ARG A 29 -7.90 -4.57 8.93
CA ARG A 29 -8.34 -3.19 9.04
C ARG A 29 -7.23 -2.20 8.74
N CYS A 30 -7.61 -1.04 8.24
CA CYS A 30 -6.79 0.17 8.24
C CYS A 30 -7.55 1.27 8.98
N ALA A 31 -6.93 1.89 9.99
CA ALA A 31 -7.52 2.99 10.74
C ALA A 31 -6.76 4.28 10.49
N PHE A 32 -7.50 5.38 10.34
CA PHE A 32 -7.00 6.69 9.97
C PHE A 32 -7.51 7.75 10.94
N ALA A 33 -6.65 8.72 11.22
CA ALA A 33 -6.92 9.83 12.12
C ALA A 33 -6.51 11.15 11.47
N ASP A 34 -7.19 12.23 11.84
CA ASP A 34 -6.67 13.58 11.64
C ASP A 34 -5.74 13.95 12.81
N ARG A 35 -5.31 15.21 12.87
CA ARG A 35 -4.45 15.74 13.96
C ARG A 35 -5.07 15.63 15.36
N TYR A 36 -6.37 15.36 15.47
CA TYR A 36 -7.11 15.37 16.72
C TYR A 36 -7.59 13.99 17.16
N ARG A 37 -8.06 13.14 16.23
CA ARG A 37 -8.74 11.89 16.56
C ARG A 37 -8.88 10.93 15.38
N TYR A 38 -9.31 9.71 15.68
CA TYR A 38 -9.76 8.75 14.69
C TYR A 38 -10.96 9.27 13.90
N ARG A 39 -10.91 9.09 12.57
CA ARG A 39 -11.94 9.59 11.65
C ARG A 39 -12.53 8.49 10.78
N PHE A 40 -11.72 7.50 10.42
CA PHE A 40 -12.09 6.51 9.43
C PHE A 40 -11.44 5.16 9.67
N GLU A 41 -12.22 4.10 9.47
CA GLU A 41 -11.71 2.74 9.42
C GLU A 41 -12.18 2.06 8.14
N LEU A 42 -11.28 1.29 7.53
CA LEU A 42 -11.55 0.42 6.41
C LEU A 42 -11.30 -1.02 6.87
N ASN A 43 -12.35 -1.79 7.05
CA ASN A 43 -12.29 -3.20 7.43
C ASN A 43 -12.56 -4.08 6.21
N TRP A 44 -11.91 -5.24 6.14
CA TRP A 44 -12.19 -6.23 5.10
C TRP A 44 -12.19 -7.64 5.64
N ARG A 45 -12.94 -8.50 4.95
CA ARG A 45 -12.92 -9.94 5.14
C ARG A 45 -13.19 -10.64 3.81
N GLN A 46 -12.37 -11.63 3.46
CA GLN A 46 -12.63 -12.50 2.32
C GLN A 46 -13.81 -13.42 2.63
N THR A 47 -14.74 -13.50 1.68
CA THR A 47 -15.91 -14.38 1.72
C THR A 47 -15.91 -15.29 0.50
N PRO A 48 -16.40 -16.54 0.61
CA PRO A 48 -16.46 -17.47 -0.52
C PRO A 48 -17.48 -17.06 -1.59
N GLY A 49 -18.39 -16.14 -1.27
CA GLY A 49 -19.41 -15.60 -2.17
C GLY A 49 -20.08 -14.36 -1.59
N GLU A 50 -21.10 -13.87 -2.29
CA GLU A 50 -21.89 -12.72 -1.85
C GLU A 50 -22.58 -13.01 -0.51
N PRO A 51 -22.39 -12.19 0.53
CA PRO A 51 -23.09 -12.37 1.79
C PRO A 51 -24.57 -11.96 1.67
N ASP A 52 -25.44 -12.59 2.47
CA ASP A 52 -26.80 -12.10 2.67
C ASP A 52 -26.74 -10.79 3.47
N PHE A 53 -26.65 -9.67 2.75
CA PHE A 53 -26.56 -8.33 3.33
C PHE A 53 -27.73 -8.00 4.25
N LYS A 54 -28.94 -8.44 3.90
CA LYS A 54 -30.13 -8.10 4.68
C LYS A 54 -30.07 -8.77 6.05
N ARG A 55 -29.73 -10.06 6.08
CA ARG A 55 -29.51 -10.78 7.34
C ARG A 55 -28.34 -10.21 8.12
N MET A 56 -27.20 -10.01 7.46
CA MET A 56 -25.99 -9.50 8.09
C MET A 56 -26.20 -8.13 8.75
N MET A 57 -26.87 -7.19 8.06
CA MET A 57 -27.14 -5.86 8.62
C MET A 57 -28.09 -5.92 9.83
N LYS A 58 -29.05 -6.84 9.85
CA LYS A 58 -29.97 -7.05 10.99
C LYS A 58 -29.24 -7.63 12.20
N ASP A 59 -28.41 -8.64 11.97
CA ASP A 59 -27.56 -9.23 13.02
C ASP A 59 -26.61 -8.17 13.58
N TYR A 60 -26.11 -7.28 12.71
CA TYR A 60 -25.20 -6.20 13.08
C TYR A 60 -25.88 -5.07 13.86
N GLU A 61 -27.08 -4.64 13.46
CA GLU A 61 -27.88 -3.68 14.23
C GLU A 61 -28.16 -4.20 15.64
N THR A 62 -28.48 -5.49 15.77
CA THR A 62 -28.71 -6.13 17.07
C THR A 62 -27.45 -6.12 17.94
N ALA A 63 -26.28 -6.39 17.34
CA ALA A 63 -25.00 -6.34 18.06
C ALA A 63 -24.65 -4.91 18.53
N LEU A 64 -24.97 -3.89 17.72
CA LEU A 64 -24.70 -2.49 18.05
C LEU A 64 -25.70 -1.87 19.04
N ALA A 65 -26.90 -2.43 19.18
CA ALA A 65 -27.95 -1.88 20.05
C ALA A 65 -27.56 -1.80 21.54
N GLY A 66 -26.56 -2.57 21.99
CA GLY A 66 -26.01 -2.48 23.34
C GLY A 66 -24.95 -1.38 23.52
N GLU A 67 -24.39 -0.85 22.43
CA GLU A 67 -23.29 0.11 22.44
C GLU A 67 -23.69 1.49 21.91
N TRP A 68 -24.71 1.54 21.03
CA TRP A 68 -25.09 2.73 20.28
C TRP A 68 -26.51 3.17 20.59
N GLU A 69 -26.70 4.48 20.65
CA GLU A 69 -28.01 5.11 20.80
C GLU A 69 -28.55 5.62 19.46
N GLY A 70 -29.87 5.55 19.29
CA GLY A 70 -30.57 6.17 18.16
C GLY A 70 -30.14 5.62 16.79
N ILE A 71 -29.90 4.30 16.71
CA ILE A 71 -29.48 3.64 15.47
C ILE A 71 -30.51 3.87 14.36
N ARG A 72 -30.02 4.24 13.17
CA ARG A 72 -30.83 4.45 11.97
C ARG A 72 -30.19 3.80 10.76
N HIS A 73 -31.02 3.22 9.90
CA HIS A 73 -30.59 2.77 8.57
C HIS A 73 -30.29 3.97 7.68
N VAL A 74 -29.14 3.92 7.02
CA VAL A 74 -28.70 4.94 6.07
C VAL A 74 -28.22 4.29 4.80
N ARG A 75 -28.31 5.03 3.69
CA ARG A 75 -27.72 4.62 2.42
C ARG A 75 -26.95 5.77 1.82
N CYS A 76 -25.74 5.52 1.35
CA CYS A 76 -24.91 6.53 0.72
C CYS A 76 -24.18 5.94 -0.50
N ARG A 77 -24.39 6.51 -1.69
CA ARG A 77 -23.74 6.04 -2.94
C ARG A 77 -23.81 4.53 -3.17
N GLY A 78 -24.98 3.93 -2.89
CA GLY A 78 -25.19 2.49 -3.04
C GLY A 78 -24.72 1.64 -1.86
N TRP A 79 -24.00 2.22 -0.90
CA TRP A 79 -23.59 1.54 0.34
C TRP A 79 -24.72 1.55 1.38
N PRO A 80 -25.33 0.40 1.72
CA PRO A 80 -26.19 0.29 2.89
C PRO A 80 -25.36 0.42 4.17
N GLY A 81 -25.96 0.98 5.21
CA GLY A 81 -25.26 1.21 6.47
C GLY A 81 -26.17 1.54 7.63
N LEU A 82 -25.54 1.73 8.79
CA LEU A 82 -26.16 2.17 10.03
C LEU A 82 -25.43 3.42 10.53
N THR A 83 -26.16 4.33 11.15
CA THR A 83 -25.60 5.47 11.88
C THR A 83 -26.21 5.55 13.27
N GLY A 84 -25.45 5.96 14.26
CA GLY A 84 -25.90 6.08 15.65
C GLY A 84 -24.89 6.87 16.48
N ARG A 85 -25.22 7.10 17.75
CA ARG A 85 -24.29 7.74 18.69
C ARG A 85 -23.56 6.69 19.53
N ARG A 86 -22.26 6.87 19.71
CA ARG A 86 -21.42 6.10 20.64
C ARG A 86 -20.77 7.10 21.59
N GLY A 87 -21.41 7.34 22.74
CA GLY A 87 -21.07 8.48 23.60
C GLY A 87 -21.28 9.81 22.87
N ASP A 88 -20.25 10.66 22.85
CA ASP A 88 -20.29 11.97 22.19
C ASP A 88 -20.03 11.94 20.67
N GLU A 89 -19.70 10.77 20.14
CA GLU A 89 -19.40 10.56 18.73
C GLU A 89 -20.63 10.13 17.95
N VAL A 90 -20.76 10.61 16.71
CA VAL A 90 -21.67 10.02 15.73
C VAL A 90 -20.87 9.11 14.83
N VAL A 91 -21.27 7.83 14.79
CA VAL A 91 -20.57 6.80 14.01
C VAL A 91 -21.48 6.30 12.91
N SER A 92 -20.95 6.22 11.69
CA SER A 92 -21.61 5.63 10.54
C SER A 92 -20.80 4.44 10.03
N ARG A 93 -21.44 3.28 9.85
CA ARG A 93 -20.85 2.06 9.30
C ARG A 93 -21.55 1.68 8.00
N TYR A 94 -20.79 1.41 6.96
CA TYR A 94 -21.26 1.10 5.62
C TYR A 94 -20.64 -0.19 5.13
N GLY A 95 -21.45 -1.11 4.59
CA GLY A 95 -20.97 -2.40 4.08
C GLY A 95 -21.16 -2.53 2.58
N ARG A 96 -20.20 -3.13 1.88
CA ARG A 96 -20.34 -3.53 0.47
C ARG A 96 -19.46 -4.73 0.15
N TRP A 97 -19.94 -5.60 -0.73
CA TRP A 97 -19.18 -6.73 -1.24
C TRP A 97 -18.61 -6.37 -2.60
N PHE A 98 -17.34 -6.68 -2.79
CA PHE A 98 -16.60 -6.50 -4.03
C PHE A 98 -16.39 -7.87 -4.66
N GLU A 99 -17.23 -8.20 -5.63
CA GLU A 99 -17.19 -9.46 -6.37
C GLU A 99 -15.80 -9.71 -6.98
N GLU A 100 -15.17 -8.67 -7.54
CA GLU A 100 -13.88 -8.75 -8.25
C GLU A 100 -12.73 -9.21 -7.35
N THR A 101 -12.87 -9.01 -6.03
CA THR A 101 -11.85 -9.36 -5.04
C THR A 101 -12.34 -10.41 -4.03
N GLY A 102 -13.63 -10.75 -4.06
CA GLY A 102 -14.27 -11.61 -3.05
C GLY A 102 -14.21 -11.02 -1.64
N LEU A 103 -14.13 -9.70 -1.49
CA LEU A 103 -14.00 -9.03 -0.21
C LEU A 103 -15.33 -8.40 0.22
N LEU A 104 -15.76 -8.71 1.43
CA LEU A 104 -16.70 -7.88 2.16
C LEU A 104 -15.92 -6.73 2.80
N VAL A 105 -16.25 -5.50 2.42
CA VAL A 105 -15.62 -4.27 2.88
C VAL A 105 -16.60 -3.51 3.78
N GLU A 106 -16.13 -3.07 4.93
CA GLU A 106 -16.83 -2.12 5.79
C GLU A 106 -16.03 -0.82 5.89
N VAL A 107 -16.74 0.30 5.75
CA VAL A 107 -16.24 1.64 6.00
C VAL A 107 -16.90 2.17 7.27
N VAL A 108 -16.09 2.58 8.23
CA VAL A 108 -16.52 3.26 9.46
C VAL A 108 -16.08 4.72 9.39
N LEU A 109 -17.00 5.65 9.62
CA LEU A 109 -16.73 7.09 9.70
C LEU A 109 -17.16 7.59 11.08
N VAL A 110 -16.26 8.29 11.75
CA VAL A 110 -16.45 8.82 13.10
C VAL A 110 -16.45 10.34 13.03
N HIS A 111 -17.54 10.94 13.50
CA HIS A 111 -17.74 12.38 13.53
C HIS A 111 -17.86 12.88 14.96
N GLN A 112 -17.34 14.08 15.21
CA GLN A 112 -17.55 14.76 16.48
C GLN A 112 -18.87 15.53 16.43
N GLY A 113 -19.75 15.28 17.39
CA GLY A 113 -21.00 16.05 17.53
C GLY A 113 -22.06 15.64 16.51
N GLU A 114 -21.97 16.17 15.30
CA GLU A 114 -22.94 15.96 14.23
C GLU A 114 -22.36 15.17 13.05
N ARG A 115 -23.24 14.48 12.33
CA ARG A 115 -22.88 13.69 11.15
C ARG A 115 -22.55 14.59 9.96
N ASP A 116 -21.36 14.44 9.39
CA ASP A 116 -21.00 15.08 8.11
C ASP A 116 -21.35 14.16 6.93
N ALA A 117 -22.57 14.28 6.42
CA ALA A 117 -23.05 13.50 5.29
C ALA A 117 -22.36 13.86 3.95
N ALA A 118 -21.77 15.05 3.83
CA ALA A 118 -21.04 15.47 2.64
C ALA A 118 -19.69 14.78 2.57
N LEU A 119 -18.95 14.75 3.68
CA LEU A 119 -17.71 14.00 3.82
C LEU A 119 -17.92 12.51 3.56
N GLU A 120 -18.95 11.91 4.16
CA GLU A 120 -19.29 10.49 3.93
C GLU A 120 -19.53 10.21 2.45
N ARG A 121 -20.30 11.06 1.77
CA ARG A 121 -20.59 10.93 0.34
C ARG A 121 -19.33 11.05 -0.51
N SER A 122 -18.45 11.99 -0.15
CA SER A 122 -17.17 12.19 -0.82
C SER A 122 -16.30 10.95 -0.70
N VAL A 123 -16.03 10.48 0.52
CA VAL A 123 -15.19 9.29 0.77
C VAL A 123 -15.79 8.05 0.11
N LEU A 124 -17.06 7.72 0.37
CA LEU A 124 -17.70 6.50 -0.15
C LEU A 124 -17.82 6.47 -1.68
N SER A 125 -17.80 7.62 -2.35
CA SER A 125 -17.79 7.67 -3.82
C SER A 125 -16.46 7.20 -4.43
N THR A 126 -15.39 7.14 -3.63
CA THR A 126 -14.05 6.75 -4.09
C THR A 126 -13.67 5.33 -3.70
N VAL A 127 -14.38 4.73 -2.73
CA VAL A 127 -14.12 3.39 -2.23
C VAL A 127 -14.49 2.36 -3.30
N ARG A 128 -13.51 1.58 -3.76
CA ARG A 128 -13.65 0.65 -4.88
C ARG A 128 -12.71 -0.54 -4.79
N ALA A 129 -13.07 -1.63 -5.47
CA ALA A 129 -12.14 -2.69 -5.79
C ALA A 129 -11.06 -2.19 -6.78
N VAL A 130 -9.83 -2.63 -6.59
CA VAL A 130 -8.70 -2.38 -7.48
C VAL A 130 -8.10 -3.75 -7.84
N PRO A 131 -8.73 -4.48 -8.78
CA PRO A 131 -8.25 -5.81 -9.16
C PRO A 131 -6.86 -5.73 -9.81
N PRO A 132 -6.15 -6.87 -9.94
CA PRO A 132 -4.86 -6.89 -10.61
C PRO A 132 -5.01 -6.48 -12.08
N GLU A 133 -4.02 -5.76 -12.58
CA GLU A 133 -3.91 -5.35 -13.97
C GLU A 133 -3.85 -6.58 -14.91
N PRO A 134 -4.24 -6.42 -16.19
CA PRO A 134 -4.06 -7.47 -17.20
C PRO A 134 -2.61 -7.95 -17.36
N SER A 135 -1.63 -7.10 -17.00
CA SER A 135 -0.20 -7.42 -16.95
C SER A 135 0.17 -8.46 -15.89
N GLY A 136 -0.74 -8.78 -14.97
CA GLY A 136 -0.51 -9.65 -13.82
C GLY A 136 0.11 -8.93 -12.62
N LEU A 137 0.19 -7.60 -12.66
CA LEU A 137 0.61 -6.76 -11.54
C LEU A 137 -0.58 -6.31 -10.70
N GLN A 138 -0.36 -6.04 -9.42
CA GLN A 138 -1.31 -5.41 -8.52
C GLN A 138 -0.74 -4.07 -8.04
N LEU A 139 -1.59 -3.05 -8.03
CA LEU A 139 -1.24 -1.71 -7.57
C LEU A 139 -1.38 -1.62 -6.05
N TRP A 140 -0.36 -1.06 -5.41
CA TRP A 140 -0.35 -0.67 -4.00
C TRP A 140 -0.05 0.82 -3.95
N ARG A 141 -0.77 1.56 -3.11
CA ARG A 141 -0.54 3.00 -2.91
C ARG A 141 -0.72 3.30 -1.43
N ALA A 142 0.38 3.43 -0.72
CA ALA A 142 0.37 3.60 0.73
C ALA A 142 1.62 4.33 1.20
N PHE A 143 1.49 5.08 2.28
CA PHE A 143 2.61 5.76 2.96
C PHE A 143 3.48 6.63 2.02
N GLY A 144 2.83 7.30 1.05
CA GLY A 144 3.52 8.13 0.05
C GLY A 144 4.35 7.34 -0.95
N MET A 145 4.09 6.04 -1.10
CA MET A 145 4.63 5.19 -2.15
C MET A 145 3.50 4.66 -3.00
N GLU A 146 3.71 4.58 -4.31
CA GLU A 146 2.94 3.71 -5.19
C GLU A 146 3.89 2.68 -5.79
N MET A 147 3.43 1.44 -5.80
CA MET A 147 4.21 0.27 -6.13
C MET A 147 3.31 -0.64 -6.94
N ARG A 148 3.85 -1.21 -8.01
CA ARG A 148 3.25 -2.37 -8.64
C ARG A 148 4.01 -3.60 -8.20
N VAL A 149 3.30 -4.69 -7.96
CA VAL A 149 3.91 -5.94 -7.50
C VAL A 149 3.26 -7.08 -8.26
N PRO A 150 3.96 -8.14 -8.67
CA PRO A 150 3.29 -9.27 -9.30
C PRO A 150 2.21 -9.88 -8.37
N ARG A 151 1.03 -10.19 -8.90
CA ARG A 151 -0.17 -10.60 -8.12
C ARG A 151 0.01 -11.85 -7.24
N MET A 152 1.00 -12.68 -7.56
CA MET A 152 1.34 -13.89 -6.80
C MET A 152 2.19 -13.60 -5.56
N TYR A 153 2.66 -12.36 -5.39
CA TYR A 153 3.41 -11.95 -4.22
C TYR A 153 2.44 -11.48 -3.12
N ARG A 154 2.84 -11.70 -1.87
CA ARG A 154 2.06 -11.35 -0.68
C ARG A 154 2.86 -10.42 0.20
N LEU A 155 2.19 -9.47 0.85
CA LEU A 155 2.83 -8.56 1.79
C LEU A 155 3.33 -9.37 3.00
N GLY A 156 4.65 -9.55 3.11
CA GLY A 156 5.28 -10.27 4.21
C GLY A 156 5.64 -9.36 5.37
N GLU A 157 6.02 -8.11 5.10
CA GLU A 157 6.48 -7.14 6.10
C GLU A 157 6.10 -5.73 5.71
N CYS A 158 5.75 -4.92 6.71
CA CYS A 158 5.52 -3.49 6.57
C CYS A 158 6.05 -2.81 7.83
N VAL A 159 7.00 -1.90 7.65
CA VAL A 159 7.63 -1.09 8.70
C VAL A 159 7.31 0.36 8.40
N VAL A 160 6.72 1.05 9.36
CA VAL A 160 6.35 2.46 9.26
C VAL A 160 6.91 3.17 10.48
N GLU A 161 7.96 3.93 10.28
CA GLU A 161 8.69 4.70 11.29
C GLU A 161 8.73 6.17 10.84
N PRO A 162 8.93 7.13 11.77
CA PRO A 162 9.22 8.51 11.40
C PRO A 162 10.41 8.59 10.44
N GLY A 163 10.18 9.19 9.26
CA GLY A 163 11.21 9.32 8.24
C GLY A 163 11.61 8.02 7.52
N ARG A 164 11.00 6.87 7.80
CA ARG A 164 11.30 5.62 7.10
C ARG A 164 10.08 4.72 6.94
N VAL A 165 9.83 4.29 5.72
CA VAL A 165 8.82 3.29 5.41
C VAL A 165 9.44 2.17 4.61
N GLY A 166 9.06 0.92 4.88
CA GLY A 166 9.50 -0.24 4.13
C GLY A 166 8.39 -1.28 3.97
N LEU A 167 8.14 -1.74 2.74
CA LEU A 167 7.24 -2.84 2.44
C LEU A 167 8.02 -3.97 1.77
N ARG A 168 7.85 -5.21 2.24
CA ARG A 168 8.41 -6.41 1.61
C ARG A 168 7.28 -7.31 1.15
N PHE A 169 7.35 -7.69 -0.11
CA PHE A 169 6.46 -8.65 -0.72
C PHE A 169 7.22 -9.94 -1.01
N ASP A 170 6.73 -11.06 -0.51
CA ASP A 170 7.33 -12.37 -0.71
C ASP A 170 6.63 -13.10 -1.87
N GLY A 171 7.43 -13.63 -2.79
CA GLY A 171 6.96 -14.41 -3.93
C GLY A 171 6.72 -15.89 -3.58
N PRO A 172 6.18 -16.68 -4.52
CA PRO A 172 5.81 -18.08 -4.28
C PRO A 172 7.00 -19.02 -4.05
N GLY A 173 8.23 -18.61 -4.43
CA GLY A 173 9.43 -19.41 -4.25
C GLY A 173 10.50 -18.64 -3.49
N LYS A 174 11.29 -19.32 -2.64
CA LYS A 174 12.48 -18.69 -2.06
C LYS A 174 13.59 -18.65 -3.13
N PRO A 175 14.24 -17.48 -3.35
CA PRO A 175 14.25 -16.27 -2.51
C PRO A 175 13.40 -15.09 -3.01
N ASP A 176 12.47 -15.33 -3.93
CA ASP A 176 11.71 -14.32 -4.68
C ASP A 176 11.08 -13.29 -3.75
N ARG A 177 11.45 -12.01 -3.90
CA ARG A 177 10.87 -10.91 -3.12
C ARG A 177 11.03 -9.56 -3.80
N TRP A 178 10.11 -8.66 -3.48
CA TRP A 178 10.21 -7.23 -3.72
C TRP A 178 10.32 -6.51 -2.39
N ILE A 179 11.18 -5.48 -2.32
CA ILE A 179 11.28 -4.59 -1.16
C ILE A 179 11.22 -3.17 -1.67
N PHE A 180 10.33 -2.37 -1.12
CA PHE A 180 10.21 -0.95 -1.42
C PHE A 180 10.42 -0.16 -0.15
N ARG A 181 11.15 0.94 -0.25
CA ARG A 181 11.44 1.81 0.89
C ARG A 181 11.34 3.27 0.48
N ARG A 182 10.93 4.08 1.44
CA ARG A 182 10.92 5.54 1.37
C ARG A 182 11.62 6.07 2.61
N TYR A 183 12.57 6.97 2.42
CA TYR A 183 13.29 7.66 3.48
C TYR A 183 13.01 9.16 3.36
N GLY A 184 12.41 9.73 4.42
CA GLY A 184 12.38 11.18 4.64
C GLY A 184 13.64 11.65 5.36
N MET A 185 13.80 12.94 5.62
CA MET A 185 15.03 13.50 6.25
C MET A 185 16.31 13.01 5.54
N VAL A 186 16.33 13.09 4.21
CA VAL A 186 17.32 12.42 3.35
C VAL A 186 18.76 12.68 3.79
N ASP A 187 19.08 13.90 4.23
CA ASP A 187 20.43 14.29 4.64
C ASP A 187 20.93 13.51 5.88
N ALA A 188 20.03 12.96 6.70
CA ALA A 188 20.39 12.06 7.80
C ALA A 188 20.75 10.64 7.33
N TRP A 189 20.20 10.20 6.19
CA TRP A 189 20.41 8.84 5.65
C TRP A 189 21.50 8.79 4.58
N LEU A 190 21.60 9.84 3.77
CA LEU A 190 22.45 9.93 2.60
C LEU A 190 23.80 10.53 2.96
N LYS A 191 24.75 9.68 3.36
CA LYS A 191 26.15 10.07 3.50
C LYS A 191 26.82 9.94 2.13
N GLY A 192 27.07 11.07 1.46
CA GLY A 192 27.62 11.10 0.10
C GLY A 192 26.53 11.18 -0.97
N ASP A 193 26.86 10.78 -2.20
CA ASP A 193 25.90 10.78 -3.30
C ASP A 193 24.97 9.54 -3.27
N VAL A 194 23.89 9.60 -4.05
CA VAL A 194 22.88 8.54 -4.17
C VAL A 194 23.48 7.20 -4.63
N ARG A 195 24.50 7.25 -5.48
CA ARG A 195 25.17 6.08 -6.06
C ARG A 195 26.03 5.36 -5.01
N GLN A 196 26.82 6.12 -4.25
CA GLN A 196 27.62 5.65 -3.12
C GLN A 196 26.73 5.05 -2.05
N TRP A 197 25.62 5.71 -1.72
CA TRP A 197 24.64 5.19 -0.79
C TRP A 197 24.06 3.84 -1.26
N LEU A 198 23.66 3.73 -2.54
CA LEU A 198 23.15 2.47 -3.09
C LEU A 198 24.15 1.32 -2.98
N ALA A 199 25.42 1.60 -3.30
CA ALA A 199 26.49 0.62 -3.15
C ALA A 199 26.65 0.16 -1.69
N ALA A 200 26.55 1.08 -0.73
CA ALA A 200 26.61 0.77 0.69
C ALA A 200 25.40 -0.03 1.19
N GLN A 201 24.22 0.10 0.56
CA GLN A 201 23.05 -0.73 0.89
C GLN A 201 23.18 -2.19 0.44
N CYS A 202 24.12 -2.49 -0.46
CA CYS A 202 24.38 -3.85 -0.92
C CYS A 202 25.17 -4.61 0.13
N GLY A 203 24.46 -5.23 1.06
CA GLY A 203 25.08 -6.06 2.09
C GLY A 203 25.86 -7.25 1.52
N GLU A 204 26.55 -7.95 2.42
CA GLU A 204 27.40 -9.12 2.12
C GLU A 204 26.82 -10.20 1.18
N PRO A 205 25.50 -10.50 1.12
CA PRO A 205 25.01 -11.54 0.24
C PRO A 205 25.03 -11.18 -1.25
N VAL A 206 25.34 -9.94 -1.67
CA VAL A 206 25.38 -9.57 -3.09
C VAL A 206 26.80 -9.67 -3.64
N ARG A 207 27.02 -10.45 -4.71
CA ARG A 207 28.31 -10.62 -5.38
C ARG A 207 28.29 -10.09 -6.81
N GLY A 208 29.43 -9.54 -7.24
CA GLY A 208 29.57 -8.98 -8.59
C GLY A 208 28.63 -7.81 -8.83
N ALA A 209 28.41 -6.98 -7.80
CA ALA A 209 27.58 -5.80 -7.88
C ALA A 209 28.12 -4.84 -8.94
N ARG A 210 27.26 -4.40 -9.86
CA ARG A 210 27.58 -3.43 -10.90
C ARG A 210 26.59 -2.28 -10.83
N LEU A 211 27.11 -1.08 -10.62
CA LEU A 211 26.33 0.13 -10.67
C LEU A 211 26.11 0.55 -12.12
N LYS A 212 24.89 0.99 -12.43
CA LYS A 212 24.48 1.48 -13.74
C LYS A 212 23.62 2.73 -13.57
N PRO A 213 23.69 3.71 -14.48
CA PRO A 213 22.67 4.74 -14.54
C PRO A 213 21.30 4.10 -14.83
N GLY A 214 20.25 4.68 -14.27
CA GLY A 214 18.87 4.31 -14.55
C GLY A 214 18.38 4.75 -15.92
N ALA A 215 17.26 4.18 -16.36
CA ALA A 215 16.63 4.57 -17.62
C ALA A 215 15.99 5.97 -17.55
N ALA A 216 15.77 6.50 -16.35
CA ALA A 216 15.29 7.85 -16.10
C ALA A 216 16.39 8.65 -15.38
N GLY A 217 16.52 9.94 -15.71
CA GLY A 217 17.48 10.83 -15.08
C GLY A 217 17.34 10.85 -13.55
N GLY A 218 18.46 10.85 -12.83
CA GLY A 218 18.49 10.88 -11.36
C GLY A 218 18.22 9.52 -10.68
N VAL A 219 18.00 8.45 -11.43
CA VAL A 219 17.88 7.09 -10.89
C VAL A 219 19.25 6.38 -10.97
N GLU A 220 19.71 5.86 -9.84
CA GLU A 220 20.89 4.99 -9.77
C GLU A 220 20.46 3.53 -9.62
N ARG A 221 21.16 2.62 -10.29
CA ARG A 221 20.84 1.20 -10.29
C ARG A 221 22.02 0.34 -9.92
N LEU A 222 21.72 -0.81 -9.35
CA LEU A 222 22.71 -1.83 -9.03
C LEU A 222 22.15 -3.20 -9.37
N GLU A 223 22.96 -3.99 -10.08
CA GLU A 223 22.67 -5.39 -10.38
C GLU A 223 23.75 -6.30 -9.81
N GLY A 224 23.37 -7.50 -9.41
CA GLY A 224 24.34 -8.48 -8.92
C GLY A 224 23.75 -9.88 -8.76
N ILE A 225 24.52 -10.76 -8.14
CA ILE A 225 24.10 -12.12 -7.81
C ILE A 225 23.83 -12.19 -6.32
N TRP A 226 22.60 -12.55 -5.95
CA TRP A 226 22.24 -12.83 -4.57
C TRP A 226 22.75 -14.23 -4.16
N ARG A 227 23.60 -14.26 -3.14
CA ARG A 227 24.26 -15.44 -2.56
C ARG A 227 24.16 -15.37 -1.04
N PRO A 228 23.07 -15.84 -0.44
CA PRO A 228 22.91 -15.84 1.00
C PRO A 228 23.90 -16.81 1.66
N LYS A 229 24.21 -16.58 2.94
CA LYS A 229 25.02 -17.50 3.75
C LYS A 229 24.17 -18.73 4.10
N GLY A 230 24.59 -19.92 3.64
CA GLY A 230 23.94 -21.20 3.93
C GLY A 230 24.03 -22.20 2.78
N LEU A 231 24.45 -23.44 3.06
CA LEU A 231 24.75 -24.47 2.05
C LEU A 231 23.54 -24.88 1.18
N LEU A 232 22.32 -24.71 1.69
CA LEU A 232 21.08 -25.12 1.01
C LEU A 232 20.27 -23.95 0.43
N LEU A 233 20.74 -22.71 0.58
CA LEU A 233 20.00 -21.55 0.11
C LEU A 233 20.24 -21.33 -1.39
N ARG A 234 19.16 -21.21 -2.15
CA ARG A 234 19.20 -20.99 -3.59
C ARG A 234 19.81 -19.64 -3.90
N ARG A 235 20.74 -19.60 -4.85
CA ARG A 235 21.25 -18.35 -5.43
C ARG A 235 20.17 -17.67 -6.26
N GLY A 236 20.27 -16.37 -6.42
CA GLY A 236 19.33 -15.58 -7.21
C GLY A 236 19.99 -14.43 -7.95
N ALA A 237 19.21 -13.78 -8.81
CA ALA A 237 19.55 -12.47 -9.35
C ALA A 237 19.09 -11.38 -8.37
N TYR A 238 19.86 -10.30 -8.30
CA TYR A 238 19.60 -9.13 -7.48
C TYR A 238 19.56 -7.90 -8.39
N ALA A 239 18.55 -7.05 -8.20
CA ALA A 239 18.54 -5.70 -8.72
C ALA A 239 18.02 -4.74 -7.66
N ALA A 240 18.57 -3.53 -7.65
CA ALA A 240 18.10 -2.43 -6.84
C ALA A 240 18.12 -1.13 -7.65
N ALA A 241 17.22 -0.21 -7.31
CA ALA A 241 17.17 1.14 -7.84
C ALA A 241 16.92 2.12 -6.70
N VAL A 242 17.60 3.26 -6.74
CA VAL A 242 17.38 4.36 -5.80
C VAL A 242 17.28 5.68 -6.56
N TRP A 243 16.45 6.59 -6.07
CA TRP A 243 16.34 7.94 -6.61
C TRP A 243 15.85 8.89 -5.52
N ARG A 244 16.15 10.17 -5.67
CA ARG A 244 15.55 11.24 -4.87
C ARG A 244 14.41 11.84 -5.70
N ASP A 245 13.19 11.81 -5.18
CA ASP A 245 12.07 12.47 -5.84
C ASP A 245 12.24 13.99 -5.72
N SER A 246 12.14 14.71 -6.84
CA SER A 246 12.36 16.15 -6.89
C SER A 246 11.22 16.96 -6.28
N ARG A 247 10.01 16.40 -6.21
CA ARG A 247 8.80 17.10 -5.75
C ARG A 247 8.68 17.06 -4.24
N ASP A 248 8.98 15.92 -3.63
CA ASP A 248 8.87 15.76 -2.17
C ASP A 248 10.22 15.65 -1.44
N GLY A 249 11.32 15.62 -2.20
CA GLY A 249 12.69 15.60 -1.68
C GLY A 249 13.09 14.30 -0.99
N ARG A 250 12.24 13.26 -0.99
CA ARG A 250 12.48 11.98 -0.30
C ARG A 250 13.32 11.03 -1.14
N LEU A 251 13.99 10.09 -0.47
CA LEU A 251 14.79 9.05 -1.12
C LEU A 251 13.96 7.76 -1.20
N TYR A 252 13.81 7.22 -2.40
CA TYR A 252 13.08 5.98 -2.66
C TYR A 252 14.05 4.89 -3.07
N HIS A 253 13.80 3.66 -2.62
CA HIS A 253 14.66 2.52 -2.87
C HIS A 253 13.82 1.26 -3.12
N ALA A 254 13.98 0.66 -4.30
CA ALA A 254 13.34 -0.59 -4.68
C ALA A 254 14.38 -1.69 -4.85
N ILE A 255 14.08 -2.91 -4.39
CA ILE A 255 14.92 -4.09 -4.49
C ILE A 255 14.09 -5.26 -5.02
N CYS A 256 14.62 -5.98 -5.99
CA CYS A 256 14.08 -7.24 -6.50
C CYS A 256 15.11 -8.35 -6.33
N ILE A 257 14.69 -9.47 -5.75
CA ILE A 257 15.47 -10.71 -5.68
C ILE A 257 14.65 -11.82 -6.32
N THR A 258 15.26 -12.62 -7.20
CA THR A 258 14.59 -13.76 -7.84
C THR A 258 15.52 -14.98 -7.95
N GLY A 259 15.01 -16.16 -7.64
CA GLY A 259 15.74 -17.43 -7.75
C GLY A 259 15.78 -18.00 -9.17
N LYS A 260 14.95 -17.48 -10.08
CA LYS A 260 14.90 -17.97 -11.46
C LYS A 260 15.77 -17.09 -12.35
N LYS A 261 16.61 -17.73 -13.19
CA LYS A 261 17.11 -17.13 -14.44
C LYS A 261 15.94 -17.00 -15.44
N HIS A 262 14.88 -16.28 -15.07
CA HIS A 262 13.68 -16.18 -15.90
C HIS A 262 13.99 -15.33 -17.13
N ARG A 263 14.02 -15.96 -18.30
CA ARG A 263 14.25 -15.31 -19.61
C ARG A 263 13.20 -14.25 -20.00
N ARG A 264 12.11 -14.11 -19.23
CA ARG A 264 11.02 -13.13 -19.47
C ARG A 264 10.95 -12.01 -18.44
N PHE A 265 11.76 -12.05 -17.39
CA PHE A 265 11.78 -11.03 -16.35
C PHE A 265 13.23 -10.81 -15.92
N HIS A 266 13.92 -9.91 -16.60
CA HIS A 266 15.20 -9.45 -16.10
C HIS A 266 14.90 -8.56 -14.87
N PRO A 267 15.49 -8.79 -13.69
CA PRO A 267 15.26 -7.93 -12.52
C PRO A 267 15.55 -6.45 -12.80
N ALA A 268 16.42 -6.19 -13.77
CA ALA A 268 16.64 -4.87 -14.34
C ALA A 268 15.37 -4.33 -15.04
N GLU A 269 14.78 -5.06 -15.99
CA GLU A 269 13.53 -4.66 -16.66
C GLU A 269 12.35 -4.62 -15.69
N GLY A 270 12.32 -5.49 -14.67
CA GLY A 270 11.34 -5.44 -13.59
C GLY A 270 11.47 -4.15 -12.77
N ALA A 271 12.68 -3.77 -12.38
CA ALA A 271 12.93 -2.49 -11.71
C ALA A 271 12.58 -1.33 -12.63
N ASP A 272 12.99 -1.34 -13.90
CA ASP A 272 12.69 -0.26 -14.86
C ASP A 272 11.20 -0.17 -15.19
N LEU A 273 10.51 -1.30 -15.33
CA LEU A 273 9.06 -1.35 -15.53
C LEU A 273 8.34 -0.86 -14.27
N MET A 274 8.82 -1.18 -13.07
CA MET A 274 8.26 -0.65 -11.82
C MET A 274 8.49 0.85 -11.69
N MET A 275 9.66 1.33 -12.08
CA MET A 275 9.97 2.76 -12.17
C MET A 275 9.11 3.47 -13.23
N ARG A 276 8.95 2.89 -14.42
CA ARG A 276 8.17 3.45 -15.54
C ARG A 276 6.66 3.37 -15.34
N SER A 277 6.18 2.32 -14.69
CA SER A 277 4.75 2.11 -14.46
C SER A 277 4.22 2.98 -13.34
N CYS A 278 5.08 3.63 -12.57
CA CYS A 278 4.70 4.67 -11.61
C CYS A 278 5.10 6.05 -12.18
N PRO A 279 4.50 6.54 -13.29
CA PRO A 279 4.96 7.72 -14.03
C PRO A 279 4.92 9.00 -13.18
N GLU A 280 4.07 9.07 -12.17
CA GLU A 280 4.13 10.16 -11.19
C GLU A 280 5.48 10.21 -10.48
N PHE A 281 6.20 9.11 -10.27
CA PHE A 281 7.55 9.09 -9.66
C PHE A 281 8.69 9.54 -10.58
N LEU A 282 8.42 9.74 -11.87
CA LEU A 282 9.40 10.08 -12.89
C LEU A 282 9.13 11.45 -13.56
N ALA A 283 8.23 12.26 -13.00
CA ALA A 283 8.03 13.62 -13.46
C ALA A 283 9.28 14.46 -13.13
N VAL A 284 10.27 14.41 -14.03
CA VAL A 284 11.30 15.45 -14.15
C VAL A 284 10.55 16.69 -14.65
N PRO A 285 10.51 17.81 -13.91
CA PRO A 285 9.99 19.04 -14.48
C PRO A 285 10.82 19.38 -15.72
N GLU A 286 10.15 19.73 -16.82
CA GLU A 286 10.82 20.37 -17.94
C GLU A 286 11.59 21.57 -17.39
N GLU A 287 12.88 21.69 -17.73
CA GLU A 287 13.65 22.85 -17.35
C GLU A 287 12.90 24.10 -17.82
N PRO A 288 12.70 25.12 -16.97
CA PRO A 288 12.13 26.37 -17.44
C PRO A 288 13.05 26.92 -18.54
N SER A 289 12.45 27.14 -19.72
CA SER A 289 13.11 27.72 -20.89
C SER A 289 13.49 29.17 -20.66
#